data_AF-A0A954YSU2-F1
#
_entry.id   AF-A0A954YSU2-F1
#
_cell.length_a   1.000
_cell.length_b   1.000
_cell.length_c   1.000
_cell.angle_alpha   90.00
_cell.angle_beta   90.00
_cell.angle_gamma   90.00
#
_symmetry.space_group_name_H-M   'P 1'
#
loop_
_entity.id
_entity.type
_entity.pdbx_description
1 polymer ?
#
loop_
_entity_poly.entity_id
_entity_poly.type
_entity_poly.pdbx_seq_one_letter_code
_entity_poly.pdbx_strand_id
1 'polypeptide(L)'
;MSTNAKNISIGVLSITAVILFVGIILVSSPAAQPAYAGNVSSYGGDFTVTIGRVTRDAELIYLVDNTTERLIVYGLQRKTGKCAILDQSELSQR
;
A
#
# COMPACT_ATOMS: atom_id res chain seq x y z
N MET A 1 -20.32 -15.09 -50.58
CA MET A 1 -18.92 -14.79 -50.17
C MET A 1 -18.79 -13.83 -48.96
N SER A 2 -19.86 -13.52 -48.21
CA SER A 2 -19.83 -12.50 -47.14
C SER A 2 -19.54 -13.05 -45.72
N THR A 3 -19.83 -14.32 -45.46
CA THR A 3 -19.78 -14.90 -44.11
C THR A 3 -18.37 -15.01 -43.53
N ASN A 4 -17.36 -15.28 -44.36
CA ASN A 4 -15.96 -15.43 -43.92
C ASN A 4 -15.33 -14.11 -43.48
N ALA A 5 -15.61 -13.01 -44.20
CA ALA A 5 -15.11 -11.69 -43.83
C ALA A 5 -15.67 -11.24 -42.47
N LYS A 6 -16.96 -11.49 -42.23
CA LYS A 6 -17.62 -11.18 -40.95
C LYS A 6 -16.99 -11.95 -39.78
N ASN A 7 -16.71 -13.23 -39.96
CA ASN A 7 -16.11 -14.07 -38.92
C ASN A 7 -14.68 -13.61 -38.58
N ILE A 8 -13.88 -13.21 -39.58
CA ILE A 8 -12.56 -12.63 -39.36
C ILE A 8 -12.65 -11.33 -38.57
N SER A 9 -13.56 -10.42 -38.94
CA SER A 9 -13.70 -9.13 -38.25
C SER A 9 -14.10 -9.31 -36.79
N ILE A 10 -14.99 -10.27 -36.50
CA ILE A 10 -15.40 -10.60 -35.13
C ILE A 10 -14.20 -11.14 -34.33
N GLY A 11 -13.40 -12.03 -34.92
CA GLY A 11 -12.21 -12.57 -34.27
C GLY A 11 -11.18 -11.49 -33.92
N VAL A 12 -10.88 -10.60 -34.88
CA VAL A 12 -9.94 -9.49 -34.67
C VAL A 12 -10.44 -8.54 -33.58
N LEU A 13 -11.73 -8.20 -33.60
CA LEU A 13 -12.32 -7.30 -32.60
C LEU A 13 -12.32 -7.92 -31.19
N SER A 14 -12.57 -9.23 -31.08
CA SER A 14 -12.50 -9.94 -29.81
C SER A 14 -11.09 -9.95 -29.24
N ILE A 15 -10.07 -10.19 -30.07
CA ILE A 15 -8.67 -10.23 -29.62
C ILE A 15 -8.22 -8.83 -29.17
N THR A 16 -8.54 -7.79 -29.95
CA THR A 16 -8.21 -6.41 -29.58
C THR A 16 -8.92 -5.98 -28.29
N ALA A 17 -10.18 -6.36 -28.09
CA ALA A 17 -10.89 -6.09 -26.85
C ALA A 17 -10.21 -6.72 -25.62
N VAL A 18 -9.75 -7.97 -25.73
CA VAL A 18 -9.04 -8.66 -24.63
C VAL A 18 -7.70 -7.99 -24.34
N ILE A 19 -6.93 -7.62 -25.36
CA ILE A 19 -5.64 -6.92 -25.18
C ILE A 19 -5.85 -5.58 -24.48
N LEU A 20 -6.83 -4.79 -24.91
CA LEU A 20 -7.14 -3.50 -24.28
C LEU A 20 -7.63 -3.68 -22.84
N PHE A 21 -8.45 -4.69 -22.58
CA PHE A 21 -8.93 -4.99 -21.23
C PHE A 21 -7.79 -5.33 -20.26
N VAL A 22 -6.85 -6.18 -20.68
CA VAL A 22 -5.66 -6.50 -19.88
C VAL A 22 -4.79 -5.25 -19.68
N GLY A 23 -4.60 -4.44 -20.73
CA GLY A 23 -3.87 -3.17 -20.63
C GLY A 23 -4.50 -2.21 -19.60
N ILE A 24 -5.83 -2.10 -19.59
CA ILE A 24 -6.56 -1.30 -18.60
C ILE A 24 -6.35 -1.85 -17.20
N ILE A 25 -6.43 -3.16 -16.98
CA ILE A 25 -6.20 -3.76 -15.66
C ILE A 25 -4.78 -3.45 -15.15
N LEU A 26 -3.77 -3.57 -16.01
CA LEU A 26 -2.38 -3.31 -15.60
C LEU A 26 -2.13 -1.84 -15.26
N VAL A 27 -2.73 -0.92 -16.01
CA VAL A 27 -2.60 0.53 -15.76
C VAL A 27 -3.47 1.00 -14.58
N SER A 28 -4.63 0.39 -14.38
CA SER A 28 -5.56 0.73 -13.29
C SER A 28 -5.25 0.02 -11.98
N SER A 29 -4.39 -1.00 -12.00
CA SER A 29 -3.88 -1.60 -10.77
C SER A 29 -3.19 -0.50 -9.96
N PRO A 30 -3.66 -0.21 -8.73
CA PRO A 30 -3.06 0.83 -7.92
C PRO A 30 -1.57 0.53 -7.77
N ALA A 31 -0.73 1.54 -8.08
CA ALA A 31 0.70 1.45 -7.90
C ALA A 31 0.99 0.81 -6.53
N ALA A 32 1.84 -0.21 -6.52
CA ALA A 32 2.25 -0.90 -5.29
C ALA A 32 2.50 0.16 -4.22
N GLN A 33 1.76 0.09 -3.11
CA GLN A 33 1.90 1.09 -2.06
C GLN A 33 3.39 1.14 -1.69
N PRO A 34 4.01 2.34 -1.68
CA PRO A 34 5.41 2.45 -1.36
C PRO A 34 5.64 1.75 -0.03
N ALA A 35 6.53 0.76 -0.03
CA ALA A 35 6.98 0.13 1.19
C ALA A 35 7.76 1.21 1.97
N TYR A 36 7.07 1.91 2.87
CA TYR A 36 7.64 2.97 3.71
C TYR A 36 8.77 2.47 4.64
N ALA A 37 9.09 1.17 4.62
CA ALA A 37 10.15 0.53 5.39
C ALA A 37 11.47 0.32 4.61
N GLY A 38 11.62 0.82 3.38
CA GLY A 38 12.82 0.59 2.55
C GLY A 38 14.15 1.10 3.13
N ASN A 39 14.09 2.04 4.08
CA ASN A 39 15.26 2.58 4.80
C ASN A 39 15.24 2.26 6.30
N VAL A 40 14.33 1.42 6.77
CA VAL A 40 14.37 0.93 8.16
C VAL A 40 15.30 -0.26 8.14
N SER A 41 16.60 0.00 8.37
CA SER A 41 17.51 -1.07 8.75
C SER A 41 16.86 -1.79 9.93
N SER A 42 16.64 -3.09 9.76
CA SER A 42 16.43 -4.00 10.90
C SER A 42 17.75 -4.04 11.68
N TYR A 43 18.07 -2.94 12.34
CA TYR A 43 19.01 -2.97 13.45
C TYR A 43 18.27 -3.74 14.53
N GLY A 44 18.85 -4.85 15.01
CA GLY A 44 18.30 -5.59 16.15
C GLY A 44 18.42 -4.73 17.42
N GLY A 45 17.58 -3.71 17.52
CA GLY A 45 17.46 -2.78 18.64
C GLY A 45 16.35 -3.19 19.60
N ASP A 46 16.36 -2.57 20.78
CA ASP A 46 15.27 -2.67 21.74
C ASP A 46 14.14 -1.73 21.31
N PHE A 47 13.02 -2.32 20.87
CA PHE A 47 11.85 -1.58 20.45
C PHE A 47 10.66 -1.96 21.31
N THR A 48 9.95 -0.95 21.81
CA THR A 48 8.64 -1.13 22.44
C THR A 48 7.56 -0.73 21.45
N VAL A 49 6.68 -1.69 21.12
CA VAL A 49 5.53 -1.45 20.24
C VAL A 49 4.25 -1.55 21.06
N THR A 50 3.40 -0.53 20.94
CA THR A 50 2.04 -0.57 21.51
C THR A 50 1.01 -0.10 20.50
N ILE A 51 -0.19 -0.68 20.59
CA ILE A 51 -1.29 -0.41 19.68
C ILE A 51 -2.38 0.32 20.45
N GLY A 52 -2.69 1.54 20.05
CA GLY A 52 -3.79 2.32 20.59
C GLY A 52 -4.96 2.33 19.62
N ARG A 53 -6.17 1.99 20.07
CA ARG A 53 -7.36 2.09 19.24
C ARG A 53 -8.03 3.44 19.47
N VAL A 54 -8.10 4.28 18.43
CA VAL A 54 -8.73 5.61 18.50
C VAL A 54 -10.21 5.51 18.18
N THR A 55 -10.56 4.76 17.13
CA THR A 55 -11.97 4.53 16.76
C THR A 55 -12.17 3.07 16.34
N ARG A 56 -13.34 2.72 15.82
CA ARG A 56 -13.58 1.36 15.27
C ARG A 56 -12.77 1.09 14.00
N ASP A 57 -12.48 2.13 13.23
CA ASP A 57 -11.85 2.03 11.91
C ASP A 57 -10.42 2.60 11.88
N ALA A 58 -9.97 3.24 12.97
CA ALA A 58 -8.66 3.85 13.09
C ALA A 58 -7.91 3.32 14.32
N GLU A 59 -6.70 2.86 14.07
CA GLU A 59 -5.74 2.41 15.06
C GLU A 59 -4.46 3.23 14.93
N LEU A 60 -3.75 3.36 16.04
CA LEU A 60 -2.44 3.96 16.14
C LEU A 60 -1.46 2.87 16.54
N ILE A 61 -0.32 2.85 15.87
CA ILE A 61 0.81 2.00 16.25
C ILE A 61 1.90 2.95 16.73
N TYR A 62 2.24 2.85 18.00
CA TYR A 62 3.34 3.57 18.60
C TYR A 62 4.55 2.66 18.59
N LEU A 63 5.63 3.11 17.97
CA LEU A 63 6.91 2.43 17.96
C LEU A 63 7.92 3.33 18.68
N VAL A 64 8.42 2.83 19.80
CA VAL A 64 9.51 3.47 20.54
C VAL A 64 10.76 2.67 20.27
N ASP A 65 11.76 3.31 19.70
CA ASP A 65 13.13 2.82 19.67
C ASP A 65 13.83 3.27 20.95
N ASN A 66 14.05 2.32 21.87
CA ASN A 66 14.73 2.59 23.13
C ASN A 66 16.23 2.84 22.94
N THR A 67 16.80 2.48 21.78
CA THR A 67 18.22 2.69 21.46
C THR A 67 18.47 4.12 21.00
N THR A 68 17.58 4.64 20.14
CA THR A 68 17.69 6.00 19.59
C THR A 68 16.83 7.02 20.31
N GLU A 69 16.07 6.60 21.32
CA GLU A 69 15.10 7.42 22.04
C GLU A 69 14.12 8.12 21.09
N ARG A 70 13.65 7.41 20.07
CA ARG A 70 12.74 7.94 19.06
C ARG A 70 11.36 7.32 19.19
N LEU A 71 10.34 8.15 19.11
CA LEU A 71 8.95 7.73 18.99
C LEU A 71 8.48 7.98 17.56
N ILE A 72 7.93 6.95 16.94
CA ILE A 72 7.25 7.03 15.67
C ILE A 72 5.81 6.58 15.88
N VAL A 73 4.85 7.39 15.41
CA VAL A 73 3.42 7.09 15.48
C VAL A 73 2.90 6.84 14.08
N TYR A 74 2.36 5.65 13.85
CA TYR A 74 1.68 5.29 12.61
C TYR A 74 0.18 5.30 12.81
N GLY A 75 -0.55 5.87 11.86
CA GLY A 75 -2.00 5.76 11.74
C GLY A 75 -2.36 4.64 10.78
N LEU A 76 -3.14 3.68 11.27
CA LEU A 76 -3.67 2.57 10.49
C LEU A 76 -5.18 2.73 10.31
N GLN A 77 -5.61 2.73 9.05
CA GLN A 77 -7.02 2.78 8.70
C GLN A 77 -7.50 1.39 8.27
N ARG A 78 -8.25 0.69 9.14
CA ARG A 78 -8.58 -0.74 8.99
C ARG A 78 -9.34 -1.07 7.71
N LYS A 79 -10.24 -0.19 7.27
CA LYS A 79 -11.06 -0.42 6.07
C LYS A 79 -10.25 -0.40 4.78
N THR A 80 -9.21 0.41 4.74
CA THR A 80 -8.42 0.63 3.52
C THR A 80 -7.03 -0.01 3.61
N GLY A 81 -6.63 -0.52 4.78
CA GLY A 81 -5.29 -1.02 5.05
C GLY A 81 -4.21 0.07 4.94
N LYS A 82 -4.59 1.34 4.81
CA LYS A 82 -3.64 2.43 4.64
C LYS A 82 -2.93 2.69 5.97
N CYS A 83 -1.60 2.64 5.93
CA CYS A 83 -0.73 3.02 7.01
C CYS A 83 0.01 4.29 6.60
N ALA A 84 0.03 5.30 7.47
CA ALA A 84 0.77 6.53 7.28
C ALA A 84 1.46 6.93 8.58
N ILE A 85 2.62 7.56 8.46
CA ILE A 85 3.29 8.16 9.61
C ILE A 85 2.52 9.42 9.97
N LEU A 86 2.06 9.50 11.22
CA LEU A 86 1.37 10.65 11.75
C LEU A 86 2.34 11.59 12.46
N ASP A 87 3.31 11.03 13.18
CA ASP A 87 4.27 11.82 13.93
C ASP A 87 5.60 11.08 14.12
N GLN A 88 6.67 11.86 14.26
CA GLN A 88 8.02 11.41 14.60
C GLN A 88 8.64 12.42 15.56
N SER A 89 8.98 11.96 16.77
CA SER A 89 9.52 12.82 17.82
C SER A 89 10.69 12.16 18.53
N GLU A 90 11.70 12.95 18.91
CA GLU A 90 12.77 12.51 19.82
C GLU A 90 12.29 12.63 21.28
N LEU A 91 12.50 11.59 22.06
CA LEU A 91 12.05 11.49 23.46
C LEU A 91 13.00 12.21 24.42
N SER A 92 14.26 12.42 24.04
CA SER A 92 15.32 12.99 24.87
C SER A 92 15.14 14.48 25.23
N GLN A 93 14.24 15.22 24.57
CA GLN A 93 14.08 16.67 24.75
C GLN A 93 12.93 17.09 25.69
N ARG A 94 12.61 16.30 26.72
CA ARG A 94 11.60 16.68 27.73
C ARG A 94 12.15 16.77 29.14
#